data_AF-A0A3G6RVQ6-F1
#
_entry.id   AF-A0A3G6RVQ6-F1
#
_cell.length_a   1.000
_cell.length_b   1.000
_cell.length_c   1.000
_cell.angle_alpha   90.00
_cell.angle_beta   90.00
_cell.angle_gamma   90.00
#
_symmetry.space_group_name_H-M   'P 1'
#
loop_
_entity.id
_entity.type
_entity.pdbx_description
1 polymer ?
#
loop_
_entity_poly.entity_id
_entity_poly.type
_entity_poly.pdbx_seq_one_letter_code
_entity_poly.pdbx_strand_id
1 'polypeptide(L)'
;MEKLIKEVRILKIYAFSLTIVCILFSILAFKNQSSNERFKEIDVERINIVEKDGTLKMVISNKERQHPGMSNHKSMKPRDREAGLIFFNSLGDECGGLVYDANEKGSGMVYSVDQRKTDQIMQLQYFESPGKEKNRVYGLKLWDRPDDFPLEAVIRFDDSIKKLNDPAITKKAYAKLREEGKLGSERFFAGKTANGDVGVFIRDNKGKVRLKLYVDKNNQTHVETLDENGNVVK
;
A
#
# COMPACT_ATOMS: atom_id res chain seq x y z
N MET A 1 -78.06 -22.18 8.06
CA MET A 1 -77.00 -22.79 8.90
C MET A 1 -75.85 -23.37 8.08
N GLU A 2 -76.12 -24.15 7.02
CA GLU A 2 -75.06 -24.81 6.23
C GLU A 2 -74.05 -23.85 5.56
N LYS A 3 -74.51 -22.71 5.03
CA LYS A 3 -73.64 -21.70 4.43
C LYS A 3 -72.61 -21.14 5.42
N LEU A 4 -73.04 -20.87 6.65
CA LEU A 4 -72.21 -20.38 7.75
C LEU A 4 -71.17 -21.43 8.17
N ILE A 5 -71.56 -22.71 8.24
CA ILE A 5 -70.64 -23.82 8.55
C ILE A 5 -69.57 -23.98 7.45
N LYS A 6 -69.95 -23.82 6.19
CA LYS A 6 -69.04 -23.88 5.04
C LYS A 6 -68.04 -22.71 5.05
N GLU A 7 -68.50 -21.49 5.29
CA GLU A 7 -67.65 -20.29 5.41
C GLU A 7 -66.66 -20.40 6.59
N VAL A 8 -67.11 -20.90 7.74
CA VAL A 8 -66.24 -21.13 8.90
C VAL A 8 -65.19 -22.23 8.62
N ARG A 9 -65.54 -23.29 7.89
CA ARG A 9 -64.55 -24.30 7.47
C ARG A 9 -63.50 -23.73 6.53
N ILE A 10 -63.90 -22.90 5.56
CA ILE A 10 -62.98 -22.21 4.65
C ILE A 10 -62.05 -21.27 5.45
N LEU A 11 -62.60 -20.50 6.39
CA LEU A 11 -61.82 -19.57 7.22
C LEU A 11 -60.82 -20.32 8.11
N LYS A 12 -61.19 -21.47 8.68
CA LYS A 12 -60.27 -22.33 9.46
C LYS A 12 -59.12 -22.86 8.61
N ILE A 13 -59.41 -23.33 7.39
CA ILE A 13 -58.40 -23.81 6.45
C ILE A 13 -57.45 -22.67 6.06
N TYR A 14 -58.01 -21.49 5.80
CA TYR A 14 -57.24 -20.29 5.48
C TYR A 14 -56.33 -19.87 6.64
N ALA A 15 -56.87 -19.73 7.84
CA ALA A 15 -56.11 -19.34 9.03
C ALA A 15 -55.00 -20.35 9.34
N PHE A 16 -55.29 -21.66 9.22
CA PHE A 16 -54.29 -22.70 9.41
C PHE A 16 -53.18 -22.62 8.37
N SER A 17 -53.53 -22.44 7.10
CA SER A 17 -52.57 -22.28 6.00
C SER A 17 -51.70 -21.04 6.20
N LEU A 18 -52.30 -19.90 6.58
CA LEU A 18 -51.60 -18.66 6.85
C LEU A 18 -50.64 -18.81 8.04
N THR A 19 -51.05 -19.52 9.08
CA THR A 19 -50.22 -19.78 10.26
C THR A 19 -48.99 -20.63 9.90
N ILE A 20 -49.17 -21.66 9.06
CA ILE A 20 -48.06 -22.47 8.54
C ILE A 20 -47.09 -21.60 7.71
N VAL A 21 -47.61 -20.74 6.84
CA VAL A 21 -46.80 -19.83 6.03
C VAL A 21 -46.01 -18.86 6.92
N CYS A 22 -46.63 -18.27 7.96
CA CYS A 22 -45.93 -17.40 8.91
C CYS A 22 -44.84 -18.14 9.71
N ILE A 23 -45.10 -19.38 10.13
CA ILE A 23 -44.09 -20.22 10.80
C ILE A 23 -42.91 -20.50 9.85
N LEU A 24 -43.19 -20.86 8.59
CA LEU A 24 -42.15 -21.10 7.58
C LEU A 24 -41.31 -19.84 7.33
N PHE A 25 -41.95 -18.68 7.18
CA PHE A 25 -41.23 -17.40 7.04
C PHE A 25 -40.37 -17.09 8.26
N SER A 26 -40.87 -17.37 9.47
CA SER A 26 -40.11 -17.16 10.70
C SER A 26 -38.86 -18.06 10.72
N ILE A 27 -39.01 -19.35 10.42
CA ILE A 27 -37.88 -20.30 10.39
C ILE A 27 -36.85 -19.90 9.32
N LEU A 28 -37.29 -19.46 8.14
CA LEU A 28 -36.42 -19.01 7.05
C LEU A 28 -35.71 -17.69 7.38
N ALA A 29 -36.38 -16.76 8.07
CA ALA A 29 -35.81 -15.48 8.50
C ALA A 29 -34.74 -15.64 9.58
N PHE A 30 -34.85 -16.69 10.42
CA PHE A 30 -33.87 -17.02 11.45
C PHE A 30 -32.82 -18.05 11.00
N LYS A 31 -32.70 -18.33 9.69
CA LYS A 31 -31.66 -19.23 9.18
C LYS A 31 -30.30 -18.61 9.49
N ASN A 32 -29.60 -19.26 10.42
CA ASN A 32 -28.38 -18.78 11.04
C ASN A 32 -27.33 -18.42 9.98
N GLN A 33 -27.02 -17.13 9.88
CA GLN A 33 -26.07 -16.55 8.92
C GLN A 33 -24.64 -16.69 9.45
N SER A 34 -24.26 -17.90 9.84
CA SER A 34 -22.94 -18.23 10.40
C SER A 34 -22.19 -19.28 9.59
N SER A 35 -22.50 -19.42 8.30
CA SER A 35 -21.67 -20.18 7.38
C SER A 35 -20.65 -19.26 6.72
N ASN A 36 -19.38 -19.67 6.69
CA ASN A 36 -18.39 -19.02 5.83
C ASN A 36 -18.89 -19.08 4.38
N GLU A 37 -19.08 -17.92 3.76
CA GLU A 37 -19.42 -17.84 2.34
C GLU A 37 -18.30 -18.46 1.50
N ARG A 38 -18.68 -19.27 0.52
CA ARG A 38 -17.74 -19.92 -0.39
C ARG A 38 -18.03 -19.46 -1.80
N PHE A 39 -17.10 -18.71 -2.37
CA PHE A 39 -17.15 -18.28 -3.76
C PHE A 39 -16.21 -19.14 -4.60
N LYS A 40 -16.57 -19.38 -5.86
CA LYS A 40 -15.62 -19.91 -6.85
C LYS A 40 -14.75 -18.79 -7.40
N GLU A 41 -15.39 -17.66 -7.72
CA GLU A 41 -14.79 -16.45 -8.25
C GLU A 41 -15.60 -15.24 -7.77
N ILE A 42 -14.93 -14.09 -7.64
CA ILE A 42 -15.56 -12.81 -7.32
C ILE A 42 -14.99 -11.73 -8.25
N ASP A 43 -15.87 -11.04 -8.97
CA ASP A 43 -15.53 -9.88 -9.79
C ASP A 43 -15.97 -8.62 -9.07
N VAL A 44 -15.01 -7.90 -8.50
CA VAL A 44 -15.25 -6.69 -7.71
C VAL A 44 -14.15 -5.67 -7.92
N GLU A 45 -14.49 -4.40 -7.80
CA GLU A 45 -13.50 -3.32 -7.89
C GLU A 45 -12.63 -3.19 -6.63
N ARG A 46 -13.16 -3.62 -5.48
CA ARG A 46 -12.53 -3.47 -4.17
C ARG A 46 -13.05 -4.46 -3.13
N ILE A 47 -12.12 -4.96 -2.31
CA ILE A 47 -12.38 -5.76 -1.11
C ILE A 47 -11.80 -5.02 0.10
N ASN A 48 -12.61 -4.84 1.14
CA ASN A 48 -12.16 -4.35 2.45
C ASN A 48 -12.12 -5.49 3.44
N ILE A 49 -10.99 -5.68 4.11
CA ILE A 49 -10.88 -6.57 5.27
C ILE A 49 -10.95 -5.70 6.52
N VAL A 50 -11.93 -5.99 7.38
CA VAL A 50 -12.23 -5.22 8.59
C VAL A 50 -12.28 -6.13 9.82
N GLU A 51 -11.93 -5.56 10.97
CA GLU A 51 -12.15 -6.18 12.28
C GLU A 51 -13.65 -6.17 12.65
N LYS A 52 -14.00 -6.87 13.74
CA LYS A 52 -15.38 -6.92 14.27
C LYS A 52 -15.96 -5.55 14.62
N ASP A 53 -15.10 -4.61 15.02
CA ASP A 53 -15.49 -3.23 15.37
C ASP A 53 -15.56 -2.30 14.14
N GLY A 54 -15.28 -2.82 12.94
CA GLY A 54 -15.25 -2.06 11.69
C GLY A 54 -13.90 -1.44 11.35
N THR A 55 -12.86 -1.62 12.19
CA THR A 55 -11.51 -1.12 11.91
C THR A 55 -10.94 -1.75 10.64
N LEU A 56 -10.50 -0.94 9.70
CA LEU A 56 -9.91 -1.40 8.44
C LEU A 56 -8.53 -2.03 8.69
N LYS A 57 -8.26 -3.19 8.07
CA LYS A 57 -6.99 -3.93 8.15
C LYS A 57 -6.28 -4.10 6.84
N MET A 58 -7.05 -4.29 5.77
CA MET A 58 -6.50 -4.42 4.44
C MET A 58 -7.50 -3.94 3.39
N VAL A 59 -7.00 -3.32 2.34
CA VAL A 59 -7.78 -3.01 1.14
C VAL A 59 -7.10 -3.67 -0.05
N ILE A 60 -7.87 -4.38 -0.86
CA ILE A 60 -7.46 -4.85 -2.19
C ILE A 60 -8.34 -4.11 -3.19
N SER A 61 -7.77 -3.40 -4.16
CA SER A 61 -8.60 -2.67 -5.13
C SER A 61 -7.89 -2.39 -6.44
N ASN A 62 -8.70 -2.05 -7.44
CA ASN A 62 -8.22 -1.40 -8.65
C ASN A 62 -7.71 0.04 -8.35
N LYS A 63 -7.20 0.70 -9.39
CA LYS A 63 -6.66 2.07 -9.34
C LYS A 63 -7.70 3.11 -8.93
N GLU A 64 -8.90 3.05 -9.49
CA GLU A 64 -9.96 4.04 -9.26
C GLU A 64 -10.53 4.01 -7.84
N ARG A 65 -10.65 2.81 -7.25
CA ARG A 65 -11.23 2.60 -5.91
C ARG A 65 -10.19 2.53 -4.81
N GLN A 66 -8.94 2.89 -5.11
CA GLN A 66 -7.82 2.77 -4.18
C GLN A 66 -8.00 3.61 -2.92
N HIS A 67 -7.54 3.08 -1.79
CA HIS A 67 -7.60 3.81 -0.53
C HIS A 67 -6.58 4.98 -0.56
N PRO A 68 -6.97 6.21 -0.17
CA PRO A 68 -6.04 7.35 -0.14
C PRO A 68 -4.88 7.12 0.84
N GLY A 69 -5.16 6.34 1.88
CA GLY A 69 -4.28 6.03 3.00
C GLY A 69 -4.77 6.67 4.29
N MET A 70 -4.23 6.25 5.43
CA MET A 70 -4.60 6.75 6.76
C MET A 70 -3.36 7.14 7.53
N SER A 71 -3.39 8.27 8.23
CA SER A 71 -2.34 8.65 9.19
C SER A 71 -2.94 9.38 10.38
N ASN A 72 -2.53 8.98 11.59
CA ASN A 72 -3.15 9.35 12.86
C ASN A 72 -4.68 9.25 12.83
N HIS A 73 -5.21 8.10 12.37
CA HIS A 73 -6.64 7.82 12.21
C HIS A 73 -7.41 8.78 11.28
N LYS A 74 -6.70 9.57 10.45
CA LYS A 74 -7.31 10.49 9.49
C LYS A 74 -7.01 10.04 8.07
N SER A 75 -8.03 10.12 7.22
CA SER A 75 -7.87 9.89 5.79
C SER A 75 -6.93 10.92 5.19
N MET A 76 -5.97 10.45 4.41
CA MET A 76 -5.08 11.32 3.64
C MET A 76 -5.79 11.90 2.42
N LYS A 77 -5.20 12.93 1.81
CA LYS A 77 -5.70 13.43 0.51
C LYS A 77 -5.60 12.30 -0.53
N PRO A 78 -6.60 12.12 -1.41
CA PRO A 78 -6.48 11.21 -2.54
C PRO A 78 -5.24 11.51 -3.37
N ARG A 79 -4.57 10.44 -3.80
CA ARG A 79 -3.38 10.50 -4.64
C ARG A 79 -3.46 9.43 -5.71
N ASP A 80 -2.87 9.71 -6.87
CA ASP A 80 -2.77 8.72 -7.93
C ASP A 80 -1.87 7.57 -7.46
N ARG A 81 -2.40 6.35 -7.48
CA ARG A 81 -1.74 5.14 -7.01
C ARG A 81 -2.27 3.97 -7.82
N GLU A 82 -1.38 3.06 -8.20
CA GLU A 82 -1.77 1.87 -8.93
C GLU A 82 -2.65 0.91 -8.11
N ALA A 83 -3.27 -0.04 -8.82
CA ALA A 83 -4.01 -1.14 -8.22
C ALA A 83 -3.10 -1.94 -7.28
N GLY A 84 -3.70 -2.54 -6.24
CA GLY A 84 -2.92 -3.28 -5.27
C GLY A 84 -3.58 -3.50 -3.92
N LEU A 85 -2.73 -3.82 -2.94
CA LEU A 85 -3.06 -4.07 -1.55
C LEU A 85 -2.49 -2.98 -0.64
N ILE A 86 -3.25 -2.54 0.35
CA ILE A 86 -2.80 -1.61 1.40
C ILE A 86 -3.08 -2.22 2.76
N PHE A 87 -2.09 -2.18 3.66
CA PHE A 87 -2.20 -2.67 5.03
C PHE A 87 -2.44 -1.54 6.02
N PHE A 88 -3.23 -1.82 7.05
CA PHE A 88 -3.50 -0.90 8.15
C PHE A 88 -3.18 -1.59 9.49
N ASN A 89 -2.49 -0.86 10.36
CA ASN A 89 -2.15 -1.36 11.70
C ASN A 89 -3.35 -1.24 12.67
N SER A 90 -3.21 -1.71 13.91
CA SER A 90 -4.28 -1.62 14.93
C SER A 90 -4.55 -0.21 15.45
N LEU A 91 -3.76 0.77 15.04
CA LEU A 91 -4.01 2.19 15.27
C LEU A 91 -4.72 2.82 14.06
N GLY A 92 -5.15 2.02 13.08
CA GLY A 92 -5.86 2.51 11.90
C GLY A 92 -4.99 3.27 10.89
N ASP A 93 -3.66 3.31 11.06
CA ASP A 93 -2.76 3.97 10.13
C ASP A 93 -2.30 3.02 9.02
N GLU A 94 -2.09 3.55 7.81
CA GLU A 94 -1.44 2.82 6.71
C GLU A 94 -0.04 2.42 7.15
N CYS A 95 0.36 1.17 6.90
CA CYS A 95 1.66 0.64 7.30
C CYS A 95 2.37 -0.13 6.18
N GLY A 96 2.10 0.25 4.94
CA GLY A 96 2.67 -0.35 3.74
C GLY A 96 1.62 -0.95 2.80
N GLY A 97 2.11 -1.58 1.74
CA GLY A 97 1.25 -2.13 0.70
C GLY A 97 2.03 -2.85 -0.40
N LEU A 98 1.29 -3.41 -1.34
CA LEU A 98 1.81 -3.95 -2.59
C LEU A 98 1.06 -3.28 -3.73
N VAL A 99 1.77 -2.55 -4.59
CA VAL A 99 1.19 -1.99 -5.81
C VAL A 99 1.87 -2.62 -7.02
N TYR A 100 1.10 -2.88 -8.07
CA TYR A 100 1.63 -3.41 -9.32
C TYR A 100 0.77 -2.93 -10.49
N ASP A 101 1.42 -2.34 -11.49
CA ASP A 101 0.82 -2.12 -12.80
C ASP A 101 1.84 -2.28 -13.92
N ALA A 102 1.35 -2.53 -15.13
CA ALA A 102 2.13 -2.59 -16.34
C ALA A 102 1.32 -2.06 -17.53
N ASN A 103 1.81 -1.02 -18.18
CA ASN A 103 1.17 -0.41 -19.34
C ASN A 103 2.22 0.13 -20.34
N GLU A 104 1.76 0.82 -21.39
CA GLU A 104 2.63 1.37 -22.44
C GLU A 104 3.68 2.37 -21.92
N LYS A 105 3.44 2.97 -20.74
CA LYS A 105 4.35 3.92 -20.09
C LYS A 105 5.39 3.24 -19.21
N GLY A 106 5.33 1.92 -19.05
CA GLY A 106 6.29 1.14 -18.26
C GLY A 106 5.62 0.09 -17.38
N SER A 107 6.42 -0.61 -16.58
CA SER A 107 5.93 -1.57 -15.60
C SER A 107 6.58 -1.32 -14.24
N GLY A 108 5.82 -1.48 -13.17
CA GLY A 108 6.32 -1.17 -11.85
C GLY A 108 5.60 -1.96 -10.77
N MET A 109 6.37 -2.60 -9.89
CA MET A 109 5.87 -3.28 -8.71
C MET A 109 6.62 -2.79 -7.49
N VAL A 110 5.91 -2.44 -6.42
CA VAL A 110 6.52 -2.06 -5.15
C VAL A 110 5.76 -2.74 -4.01
N TYR A 111 6.47 -3.56 -3.24
CA TYR A 111 6.05 -3.94 -1.89
C TYR A 111 6.74 -3.01 -0.90
N SER A 112 5.98 -2.30 -0.09
CA SER A 112 6.47 -1.35 0.89
C SER A 112 6.07 -1.74 2.32
N VAL A 113 6.96 -1.45 3.26
CA VAL A 113 6.70 -1.54 4.70
C VAL A 113 7.06 -0.18 5.31
N ASP A 114 6.09 0.42 5.99
CA ASP A 114 6.25 1.75 6.59
C ASP A 114 6.70 1.63 8.05
N GLN A 115 7.63 2.51 8.46
CA GLN A 115 7.90 2.71 9.88
C GLN A 115 6.76 3.53 10.50
N ARG A 116 6.40 3.19 11.74
CA ARG A 116 5.29 3.82 12.46
C ARG A 116 5.41 5.35 12.45
N LYS A 117 4.33 6.03 12.05
CA LYS A 117 4.22 7.50 11.95
C LYS A 117 5.19 8.18 10.96
N THR A 118 5.95 7.41 10.20
CA THR A 118 6.87 7.91 9.19
C THR A 118 6.60 7.20 7.87
N ASP A 119 7.53 7.31 6.92
CA ASP A 119 7.40 6.71 5.60
C ASP A 119 8.06 5.31 5.52
N GLN A 120 8.19 4.76 4.31
CA GLN A 120 8.78 3.43 4.07
C GLN A 120 10.15 3.25 4.73
N ILE A 121 10.32 2.18 5.50
CA ILE A 121 11.63 1.72 6.00
C ILE A 121 12.22 0.61 5.13
N MET A 122 11.38 -0.11 4.38
CA MET A 122 11.78 -1.18 3.48
C MET A 122 10.91 -1.18 2.21
N GLN A 123 11.54 -1.47 1.07
CA GLN A 123 10.84 -1.73 -0.19
C GLN A 123 11.50 -2.86 -0.98
N LEU A 124 10.70 -3.78 -1.50
CA LEU A 124 11.06 -4.63 -2.63
C LEU A 124 10.45 -4.03 -3.89
N GLN A 125 11.29 -3.64 -4.84
CA GLN A 125 10.86 -2.83 -5.98
C GLN A 125 11.33 -3.41 -7.32
N TYR A 126 10.51 -3.18 -8.35
CA TYR A 126 10.80 -3.41 -9.76
C TYR A 126 10.25 -2.24 -10.56
N PHE A 127 11.04 -1.73 -11.50
CA PHE A 127 10.67 -0.70 -12.46
C PHE A 127 11.26 -1.03 -13.82
N GLU A 128 10.46 -0.89 -14.87
CA GLU A 128 10.83 -1.07 -16.26
C GLU A 128 10.38 0.14 -17.08
N SER A 129 11.32 0.78 -17.76
CA SER A 129 11.04 1.91 -18.64
C SER A 129 10.32 1.46 -19.91
N PRO A 130 9.49 2.33 -20.53
CA PRO A 130 8.88 2.03 -21.81
C PRO A 130 9.92 2.03 -22.95
N GLY A 131 9.54 1.50 -24.12
CA GLY A 131 10.36 1.50 -25.33
C GLY A 131 11.06 0.17 -25.65
N LYS A 132 11.83 0.16 -26.75
CA LYS A 132 12.53 -1.04 -27.24
C LYS A 132 13.71 -1.43 -26.34
N GLU A 133 14.44 -0.43 -25.85
CA GLU A 133 15.53 -0.62 -24.89
C GLU A 133 14.98 -0.44 -23.46
N LYS A 134 14.56 -1.56 -22.88
CA LYS A 134 13.95 -1.59 -21.56
C LYS A 134 15.02 -1.46 -20.48
N ASN A 135 15.12 -0.28 -19.87
CA ASN A 135 15.89 -0.13 -18.64
C ASN A 135 15.12 -0.74 -17.47
N ARG A 136 15.77 -1.62 -16.72
CA ARG A 136 15.16 -2.36 -15.61
C ARG A 136 15.94 -2.10 -14.34
N VAL A 137 15.24 -1.60 -13.34
CA VAL A 137 15.73 -1.42 -11.97
C VAL A 137 14.93 -2.37 -11.08
N TYR A 138 15.59 -3.16 -10.26
CA TYR A 138 14.91 -4.00 -9.29
C TYR A 138 15.79 -4.28 -8.10
N GLY A 139 15.20 -4.55 -6.94
CA GLY A 139 15.94 -4.91 -5.74
C GLY A 139 15.25 -4.58 -4.44
N LEU A 140 15.96 -4.87 -3.36
CA LEU A 140 15.59 -4.52 -1.99
C LEU A 140 16.25 -3.19 -1.61
N LYS A 141 15.48 -2.28 -1.02
CA LYS A 141 15.97 -1.04 -0.41
C LYS A 141 15.57 -0.95 1.05
N LEU A 142 16.48 -0.45 1.88
CA LEU A 142 16.26 -0.19 3.30
C LEU A 142 16.67 1.25 3.64
N TRP A 143 15.91 1.89 4.53
CA TRP A 143 16.13 3.27 4.98
C TRP A 143 16.21 3.34 6.51
N ASP A 144 16.93 4.33 7.01
CA ASP A 144 16.73 4.84 8.37
C ASP A 144 15.74 6.01 8.29
N ARG A 145 14.70 6.04 9.15
CA ARG A 145 13.81 7.21 9.31
C ARG A 145 13.89 7.76 10.73
N PRO A 146 13.90 9.10 10.89
CA PRO A 146 13.86 9.72 12.21
C PRO A 146 12.44 9.69 12.79
N ASP A 147 12.31 9.40 14.08
CA ASP A 147 11.01 9.44 14.77
C ASP A 147 10.52 10.88 15.05
N ASP A 148 11.44 11.86 15.05
CA ASP A 148 11.17 13.25 15.42
C ASP A 148 10.66 14.13 14.26
N PHE A 149 10.49 13.54 13.07
CA PHE A 149 9.93 14.19 11.89
C PHE A 149 8.88 13.29 11.22
N PRO A 150 7.65 13.25 11.76
CA PRO A 150 6.62 12.33 11.31
C PRO A 150 6.09 12.69 9.91
N LEU A 151 5.38 11.75 9.30
CA LEU A 151 4.82 11.87 7.95
C LEU A 151 3.99 13.14 7.77
N GLU A 152 3.20 13.57 8.77
CA GLU A 152 2.42 14.80 8.68
C GLU A 152 3.30 16.06 8.60
N ALA A 153 4.46 16.04 9.25
CA ALA A 153 5.40 17.15 9.16
C ALA A 153 6.01 17.23 7.75
N VAL A 154 6.35 16.07 7.17
CA VAL A 154 6.81 15.95 5.77
C VAL A 154 5.74 16.46 4.81
N ILE A 155 4.48 16.03 4.97
CA ILE A 155 3.36 16.46 4.11
C ILE A 155 3.12 17.97 4.21
N ARG A 156 3.11 18.54 5.42
CA ARG A 156 2.94 20.00 5.61
C ARG A 156 4.09 20.78 4.98
N PHE A 157 5.32 20.29 5.12
CA PHE A 157 6.48 20.89 4.48
C PHE A 157 6.34 20.87 2.96
N ASP A 158 6.02 19.72 2.36
CA ASP A 158 5.83 19.58 0.92
C ASP A 158 4.70 20.48 0.39
N ASP A 159 3.55 20.51 1.07
CA ASP A 159 2.43 21.40 0.75
C ASP A 159 2.83 22.88 0.81
N SER A 160 3.71 23.27 1.74
CA SER A 160 4.19 24.66 1.86
C SER A 160 5.16 25.04 0.75
N ILE A 161 6.08 24.14 0.39
CA ILE A 161 7.10 24.37 -0.62
C ILE A 161 6.49 24.38 -2.02
N LYS A 162 5.56 23.46 -2.32
CA LYS A 162 4.87 23.41 -3.62
C LYS A 162 4.12 24.70 -3.95
N LYS A 163 3.58 25.40 -2.94
CA LYS A 163 2.89 26.69 -3.13
C LYS A 163 3.82 27.82 -3.61
N LEU A 164 5.12 27.71 -3.35
CA LEU A 164 6.09 28.72 -3.78
C LEU A 164 6.38 28.62 -5.29
N ASN A 165 6.13 27.47 -5.91
CA ASN A 165 6.36 27.20 -7.34
C ASN A 165 7.76 27.62 -7.84
N ASP A 166 8.78 27.49 -6.97
CA ASP A 166 10.17 27.83 -7.27
C ASP A 166 11.06 26.59 -7.11
N PRO A 167 11.61 26.05 -8.21
CA PRO A 167 12.47 24.86 -8.17
C PRO A 167 13.77 25.05 -7.38
N ALA A 168 14.37 26.25 -7.39
CA ALA A 168 15.62 26.52 -6.71
C ALA A 168 15.41 26.57 -5.19
N ILE A 169 14.34 27.22 -4.74
CA ILE A 169 13.93 27.24 -3.32
C ILE A 169 13.58 25.83 -2.87
N THR A 170 12.80 25.09 -3.67
CA THR A 170 12.42 23.70 -3.39
C THR A 170 13.66 22.84 -3.18
N LYS A 171 14.61 22.87 -4.14
CA LYS A 171 15.85 22.10 -4.06
C LYS A 171 16.67 22.44 -2.80
N LYS A 172 16.80 23.73 -2.48
CA LYS A 172 17.54 24.18 -1.30
C LYS A 172 16.87 23.74 0.01
N ALA A 173 15.54 23.82 0.09
CA ALA A 173 14.78 23.43 1.27
C ALA A 173 14.88 21.91 1.54
N TYR A 174 14.74 21.09 0.49
CA TYR A 174 14.91 19.64 0.59
C TYR A 174 16.35 19.24 0.94
N ALA A 175 17.36 19.95 0.41
CA ALA A 175 18.76 19.72 0.77
C ALA A 175 19.00 19.98 2.26
N LYS A 176 18.48 21.10 2.79
CA LYS A 176 18.57 21.43 4.21
C LYS A 176 17.94 20.35 5.10
N LEU A 177 16.72 19.90 4.81
CA LEU A 177 16.09 18.83 5.59
C LEU A 177 16.87 17.52 5.54
N ARG A 178 17.51 17.20 4.40
CA ARG A 178 18.38 16.03 4.29
C ARG A 178 19.63 16.16 5.15
N GLU A 179 20.27 17.34 5.16
CA GLU A 179 21.42 17.62 6.03
C GLU A 179 21.06 17.53 7.52
N GLU A 180 19.85 17.97 7.88
CA GLU A 180 19.28 17.83 9.22
C GLU A 180 18.80 16.40 9.54
N GLY A 181 18.89 15.46 8.60
CA GLY A 181 18.49 14.05 8.77
C GLY A 181 16.98 13.80 8.78
N LYS A 182 16.17 14.79 8.40
CA LYS A 182 14.70 14.79 8.55
C LYS A 182 13.94 13.97 7.50
N LEU A 183 14.55 13.70 6.34
CA LEU A 183 13.90 12.98 5.24
C LEU A 183 14.21 11.47 5.21
N GLY A 184 14.96 10.98 6.20
CA GLY A 184 15.53 9.64 6.21
C GLY A 184 16.65 9.46 5.18
N SER A 185 17.40 8.38 5.36
CA SER A 185 18.58 8.07 4.56
C SER A 185 18.52 6.63 4.07
N GLU A 186 18.66 6.40 2.77
CA GLU A 186 18.85 5.03 2.24
C GLU A 186 20.13 4.46 2.87
N ARG A 187 20.04 3.25 3.42
CA ARG A 187 21.18 2.55 4.05
C ARG A 187 21.69 1.40 3.23
N PHE A 188 20.80 0.76 2.50
CA PHE A 188 21.10 -0.47 1.80
C PHE A 188 20.31 -0.55 0.51
N PHE A 189 20.99 -0.97 -0.55
CA PHE A 189 20.36 -1.42 -1.77
C PHE A 189 21.01 -2.73 -2.21
N ALA A 190 20.20 -3.72 -2.58
CA ALA A 190 20.65 -4.94 -3.24
C ALA A 190 19.80 -5.22 -4.48
N GLY A 191 20.41 -5.19 -5.66
CA GLY A 191 19.73 -5.45 -6.92
C GLY A 191 20.39 -4.79 -8.12
N LYS A 192 19.62 -4.62 -9.19
CA LYS A 192 20.07 -3.99 -10.45
C LYS A 192 19.76 -2.49 -10.46
N THR A 193 20.77 -1.68 -10.70
CA THR A 193 20.66 -0.23 -10.87
C THR A 193 20.29 0.16 -12.31
N ALA A 194 19.90 1.42 -12.51
CA ALA A 194 19.58 1.96 -13.83
C ALA A 194 20.78 2.00 -14.80
N ASN A 195 22.01 1.92 -14.27
CA ASN A 195 23.24 1.90 -15.07
C ASN A 195 23.62 0.48 -15.52
N GLY A 196 22.87 -0.53 -15.08
CA GLY A 196 23.11 -1.93 -15.39
C GLY A 196 23.87 -2.70 -14.31
N ASP A 197 24.45 -2.01 -13.33
CA ASP A 197 25.20 -2.64 -12.24
C ASP A 197 24.29 -3.49 -11.37
N VAL A 198 24.70 -4.72 -11.07
CA VAL A 198 23.98 -5.65 -10.19
C VAL A 198 24.83 -5.91 -8.96
N GLY A 199 24.32 -5.57 -7.78
CA GLY A 199 25.10 -5.75 -6.56
C GLY A 199 24.48 -5.17 -5.31
N VAL A 200 25.33 -5.00 -4.30
CA VAL A 200 25.02 -4.47 -2.97
C VAL A 200 25.73 -3.15 -2.75
N PHE A 201 24.99 -2.16 -2.27
CA PHE A 201 25.46 -0.80 -2.05
C PHE A 201 25.07 -0.38 -0.63
N ILE A 202 26.07 -0.12 0.20
CA ILE A 202 25.88 0.24 1.61
C ILE A 202 26.23 1.71 1.79
N ARG A 203 25.38 2.42 2.52
CA ARG A 203 25.50 3.84 2.80
C ARG A 203 25.68 4.09 4.30
N ASP A 204 26.30 5.22 4.65
CA ASP A 204 26.35 5.71 6.03
C ASP A 204 25.01 6.34 6.47
N ASN A 205 24.95 6.85 7.71
CA ASN A 205 23.75 7.48 8.28
C ASN A 205 23.34 8.79 7.56
N LYS A 206 24.22 9.37 6.74
CA LYS A 206 23.94 10.53 5.89
C LYS A 206 23.56 10.13 4.46
N GLY A 207 23.42 8.82 4.18
CA GLY A 207 23.08 8.29 2.86
C GLY A 207 24.24 8.29 1.85
N LYS A 208 25.48 8.59 2.29
CA LYS A 208 26.67 8.54 1.43
C LYS A 208 27.14 7.10 1.28
N VAL A 209 27.44 6.66 0.05
CA VAL A 209 27.94 5.29 -0.20
C VAL A 209 29.30 5.11 0.49
N ARG A 210 29.48 3.95 1.15
CA ARG A 210 30.74 3.55 1.81
C ARG A 210 31.29 2.23 1.27
N LEU A 211 30.42 1.37 0.75
CA LEU A 211 30.81 0.11 0.14
C LEU A 211 29.94 -0.15 -1.09
N LYS A 212 30.58 -0.58 -2.18
CA LYS A 212 29.92 -1.16 -3.35
C LYS A 212 30.53 -2.53 -3.62
N LEU A 213 29.68 -3.53 -3.78
CA LEU A 213 30.05 -4.89 -4.21
C LEU A 213 29.13 -5.24 -5.37
N TYR A 214 29.63 -5.23 -6.60
CA TYR A 214 28.76 -5.35 -7.77
C TYR A 214 29.47 -5.93 -9.00
N VAL A 215 28.65 -6.41 -9.93
CA VAL A 215 29.05 -6.72 -11.30
C VAL A 215 28.53 -5.62 -12.20
N ASP A 216 29.40 -5.02 -13.00
CA ASP A 216 29.03 -3.94 -13.91
C ASP A 216 28.37 -4.46 -15.20
N LYS A 217 27.89 -3.53 -16.03
CA LYS A 217 27.28 -3.84 -17.33
C LYS A 217 28.21 -4.58 -18.33
N ASN A 218 29.51 -4.60 -18.09
CA ASN A 218 30.52 -5.29 -18.90
C ASN A 218 30.93 -6.64 -18.28
N ASN A 219 30.21 -7.11 -17.25
CA ASN A 219 30.49 -8.33 -16.49
C ASN A 219 31.82 -8.30 -15.70
N GLN A 220 32.32 -7.11 -15.34
CA GLN A 220 33.49 -6.99 -14.47
C GLN A 220 33.05 -6.92 -13.01
N THR A 221 33.79 -7.60 -12.13
CA THR A 221 33.51 -7.61 -10.68
C THR A 221 34.24 -6.47 -9.99
N HIS A 222 33.54 -5.75 -9.12
CA HIS A 222 34.05 -4.60 -8.39
C HIS A 222 33.79 -4.71 -6.90
N VAL A 223 34.79 -4.33 -6.11
CA VAL A 223 34.69 -4.11 -4.66
C VAL A 223 35.29 -2.74 -4.37
N GLU A 224 34.46 -1.77 -4.02
CA GLU A 224 34.89 -0.39 -3.78
C GLU A 224 34.53 0.04 -2.36
N THR A 225 35.54 0.43 -1.58
CA THR A 225 35.38 1.15 -0.31
C THR A 225 35.53 2.64 -0.55
N LEU A 226 34.66 3.47 0.03
CA LEU A 226 34.65 4.92 -0.20
C LEU A 226 34.80 5.72 1.09
N ASP A 227 35.64 6.77 1.05
CA ASP A 227 35.86 7.72 2.16
C ASP A 227 34.66 8.66 2.37
N GLU A 228 34.74 9.54 3.36
CA GLU A 228 33.65 10.46 3.68
C GLU A 228 33.22 11.42 2.55
N ASN A 229 34.13 11.66 1.62
CA ASN A 229 33.98 12.54 0.46
C ASN A 229 33.52 11.78 -0.79
N GLY A 230 33.51 10.44 -0.75
CA GLY A 230 33.12 9.59 -1.87
C GLY A 230 34.29 9.19 -2.78
N ASN A 231 35.53 9.35 -2.33
CA ASN A 231 36.70 8.87 -3.05
C ASN A 231 36.94 7.39 -2.74
N VAL A 232 37.35 6.61 -3.74
CA VAL A 232 37.71 5.20 -3.55
C VAL A 232 38.99 5.12 -2.71
N VAL A 233 38.92 4.35 -1.64
CA VAL A 233 40.05 4.03 -0.75
C VAL A 233 40.55 2.63 -1.13
N LYS A 234 41.88 2.48 -1.25
CA LYS A 234 42.53 1.19 -1.47
C LYS A 234 42.73 0.44 -0.17
#